data_AF-A0A1Q9MW73-F1
#
_entry.id   AF-A0A1Q9MW73-F1
#
_cell.length_a   1.000
_cell.length_b   1.000
_cell.length_c   1.000
_cell.angle_alpha   90.00
_cell.angle_beta   90.00
_cell.angle_gamma   90.00
#
_symmetry.space_group_name_H-M   'P 1'
#
loop_
_entity.id
_entity.type
_entity.pdbx_description
1 polymer ?
#
loop_
_entity_poly.entity_id
_entity_poly.type
_entity_poly.pdbx_seq_one_letter_code
_entity_poly.pdbx_strand_id
1 'polypeptide(L)'
;MVDEESTKKPTQDDSSEKKSKFVFKCTRCGDCCVRGDIPLTFWDIELWAKNKVVANMFPHLAVVSPRKGMMDLVIKSVPSEEKTAEEKKETNEGADATKVSDDKKDTSETANVSNEGTTEENKKEMRCPLYRPSDKTCLIYENRPIYCREFPLEYEGNAFSLFEEPDCPGVGQGTMTKEELQQIRDNAKFCSGELRRIRISLPILHQIVSQNTLQLFLEQLARDSEERMKNLSEEDRKKMDDISRKMEGRGAENAK
;
A
#
# COMPACT_ATOMS: atom_id res chain seq x y z
N MET A 1 38.30 -71.85 -2.09
CA MET A 1 36.98 -72.41 -2.46
C MET A 1 35.95 -71.43 -1.94
N VAL A 2 35.60 -70.48 -2.82
CA VAL A 2 34.28 -70.35 -3.48
C VAL A 2 33.29 -69.67 -2.54
N ASP A 3 32.63 -68.55 -2.84
CA ASP A 3 32.79 -67.47 -3.81
C ASP A 3 31.83 -66.37 -3.30
N GLU A 4 32.21 -65.11 -3.52
CA GLU A 4 31.35 -63.94 -3.30
C GLU A 4 30.18 -63.96 -4.30
N GLU A 5 28.93 -63.98 -3.82
CA GLU A 5 27.78 -63.77 -4.70
C GLU A 5 27.39 -62.30 -4.73
N SER A 6 27.92 -61.66 -5.77
CA SER A 6 27.51 -60.37 -6.32
C SER A 6 26.05 -60.40 -6.78
N THR A 7 25.24 -59.43 -6.38
CA THR A 7 24.00 -59.10 -7.10
C THR A 7 23.92 -57.61 -7.42
N LYS A 8 23.67 -57.37 -8.70
CA LYS A 8 23.76 -56.10 -9.45
C LYS A 8 22.71 -55.06 -9.02
N LYS A 9 23.17 -53.79 -9.11
CA LYS A 9 22.45 -52.53 -9.36
C LYS A 9 21.05 -52.64 -10.02
N PRO A 10 20.20 -51.65 -9.72
CA PRO A 10 19.67 -50.78 -10.76
C PRO A 10 20.31 -49.40 -10.64
N THR A 11 20.97 -49.02 -11.73
CA THR A 11 21.29 -47.65 -12.12
C THR A 11 20.05 -46.78 -12.03
N GLN A 12 20.07 -45.73 -11.21
CA GLN A 12 19.23 -44.56 -11.44
C GLN A 12 20.08 -43.46 -12.05
N ASP A 13 19.55 -43.04 -13.18
CA ASP A 13 20.10 -42.19 -14.21
C ASP A 13 20.33 -40.78 -13.67
N ASP A 14 21.53 -40.29 -13.92
CA ASP A 14 21.99 -38.96 -13.60
C ASP A 14 21.45 -38.01 -14.68
N SER A 15 20.27 -37.46 -14.44
CA SER A 15 19.84 -36.22 -15.10
C SER A 15 19.45 -35.22 -14.02
N SER A 16 20.46 -34.89 -13.20
CA SER A 16 20.45 -33.64 -12.45
C SER A 16 20.51 -32.49 -13.45
N GLU A 17 19.34 -32.06 -13.96
CA GLU A 17 19.19 -30.69 -14.43
C GLU A 17 19.72 -29.81 -13.30
N LYS A 18 20.87 -29.19 -13.55
CA LYS A 18 21.54 -28.30 -12.61
C LYS A 18 20.57 -27.17 -12.33
N LYS A 19 19.76 -27.32 -11.28
CA LYS A 19 18.90 -26.26 -10.74
C LYS A 19 19.82 -25.07 -10.52
N SER A 20 19.70 -24.08 -11.39
CA SER A 20 20.51 -22.88 -11.34
C SER A 20 20.39 -22.33 -9.93
N LYS A 21 21.51 -22.26 -9.22
CA LYS A 21 21.54 -21.81 -7.83
C LYS A 21 21.04 -20.37 -7.85
N PHE A 22 19.83 -20.16 -7.36
CA PHE A 22 19.25 -18.83 -7.22
C PHE A 22 20.16 -17.99 -6.29
N VAL A 23 20.52 -16.80 -6.75
CA VAL A 23 21.36 -15.84 -6.04
C VAL A 23 20.73 -14.47 -6.20
N PHE A 24 20.53 -13.76 -5.09
CA PHE A 24 20.06 -12.40 -5.10
C PHE A 24 20.71 -11.58 -3.99
N LYS A 25 21.14 -10.36 -4.33
CA LYS A 25 21.55 -9.35 -3.36
C LYS A 25 20.98 -8.00 -3.78
N CYS A 26 20.21 -7.36 -2.89
CA CYS A 26 19.69 -6.02 -3.17
C CYS A 26 20.86 -5.02 -3.32
N THR A 27 21.00 -4.46 -4.52
CA THR A 27 22.00 -3.43 -4.86
C THR A 27 21.47 -2.00 -4.66
N ARG A 28 20.25 -1.86 -4.12
CA ARG A 28 19.51 -0.59 -3.98
C ARG A 28 19.31 0.15 -5.32
N CYS A 29 19.25 -0.61 -6.42
CA CYS A 29 19.05 -0.08 -7.77
C CYS A 29 17.73 0.68 -7.93
N GLY A 30 16.68 0.28 -7.20
CA GLY A 30 15.35 0.87 -7.30
C GLY A 30 14.40 0.11 -8.23
N ASP A 31 14.92 -0.80 -9.06
CA ASP A 31 14.10 -1.52 -10.05
C ASP A 31 13.05 -2.40 -9.34
N CYS A 32 13.41 -3.13 -8.29
CA CYS A 32 12.43 -3.90 -7.51
C CYS A 32 11.41 -3.02 -6.74
N CYS A 33 11.59 -1.69 -6.73
CA CYS A 33 10.68 -0.72 -6.13
C CYS A 33 9.71 -0.10 -7.16
N VAL A 34 9.79 -0.43 -8.45
CA VAL A 34 8.87 0.05 -9.50
C VAL A 34 7.80 -0.98 -9.93
N ARG A 35 7.46 -1.91 -9.03
CA ARG A 35 6.51 -3.02 -9.28
C ARG A 35 5.04 -2.66 -9.04
N GLY A 36 4.70 -1.37 -8.97
CA GLY A 36 3.38 -0.89 -8.59
C GLY A 36 3.11 -0.94 -7.08
N ASP A 37 1.84 -1.10 -6.72
CA ASP A 37 1.38 -1.09 -5.33
C ASP A 37 1.96 -2.28 -4.53
N ILE A 38 2.45 -2.00 -3.33
CA ILE A 38 3.09 -3.02 -2.48
C ILE A 38 2.02 -3.60 -1.55
N PRO A 39 1.65 -4.88 -1.66
CA PRO A 39 0.72 -5.49 -0.73
C PRO A 39 1.32 -5.64 0.66
N LEU A 40 0.45 -5.44 1.65
CA LEU A 40 0.76 -5.46 3.07
C LEU A 40 -0.02 -6.55 3.78
N THR A 41 0.54 -6.96 4.91
CA THR A 41 0.00 -7.97 5.81
C THR A 41 -0.20 -7.39 7.21
N PHE A 42 -0.93 -8.10 8.08
CA PHE A 42 -1.03 -7.69 9.49
C PHE A 42 0.33 -7.68 10.18
N TRP A 43 1.22 -8.62 9.80
CA TRP A 43 2.58 -8.65 10.31
C TRP A 43 3.35 -7.35 10.02
N ASP A 44 3.16 -6.74 8.85
CA ASP A 44 3.80 -5.47 8.50
C ASP A 44 3.34 -4.33 9.41
N ILE A 45 2.04 -4.27 9.70
CA ILE A 45 1.46 -3.28 10.61
C ILE A 45 1.99 -3.49 12.03
N GLU A 46 2.08 -4.74 12.50
CA GLU A 46 2.68 -5.06 13.80
C GLU A 46 4.15 -4.65 13.88
N LEU A 47 4.93 -4.93 12.84
CA LEU A 47 6.33 -4.54 12.76
C LEU A 47 6.48 -3.01 12.90
N TRP A 48 5.68 -2.26 12.14
CA TRP A 48 5.71 -0.80 12.19
C TRP A 48 5.25 -0.23 13.53
N ALA A 49 4.27 -0.86 14.16
CA ALA A 49 3.81 -0.49 15.50
C ALA A 49 4.91 -0.71 16.54
N LYS A 50 5.57 -1.88 16.53
CA LYS A 50 6.70 -2.20 17.39
C LYS A 50 7.85 -1.19 17.23
N ASN A 51 8.09 -0.78 15.98
CA ASN A 51 9.16 0.16 15.66
C ASN A 51 8.74 1.64 15.72
N LYS A 52 7.48 1.92 16.11
CA LYS A 52 6.92 3.28 16.27
C LYS A 52 7.00 4.14 14.99
N VAL A 53 6.84 3.51 13.82
CA VAL A 53 6.91 4.18 12.51
C VAL A 53 5.58 4.20 11.75
N VAL A 54 4.48 3.69 12.34
CA VAL A 54 3.16 3.61 11.68
C VAL A 54 2.69 4.97 11.15
N ALA A 55 2.90 6.04 11.94
CA ALA A 55 2.51 7.40 11.58
C ALA A 55 3.09 7.86 10.22
N ASN A 56 4.31 7.43 9.91
CA ASN A 56 5.00 7.78 8.66
C ASN A 56 4.44 7.03 7.45
N MET A 57 3.76 5.89 7.67
CA MET A 57 3.23 5.05 6.60
C MET A 57 1.80 5.44 6.20
N PHE A 58 1.00 5.95 7.15
CA PHE A 58 -0.43 6.24 6.94
C PHE A 58 -0.77 7.00 5.65
N PRO A 59 -0.02 8.05 5.24
CA PRO A 59 -0.36 8.80 4.02
C PRO A 59 -0.32 7.97 2.73
N HIS A 60 0.37 6.83 2.77
CA HIS A 60 0.57 5.95 1.62
C HIS A 60 -0.28 4.68 1.68
N LEU A 61 -1.00 4.43 2.80
CA LEU A 61 -1.81 3.24 2.96
C LEU A 61 -3.15 3.38 2.23
N ALA A 62 -3.55 2.31 1.56
CA ALA A 62 -4.89 2.21 0.99
C ALA A 62 -5.40 0.77 1.07
N VAL A 63 -6.72 0.63 1.12
CA VAL A 63 -7.39 -0.62 0.81
C VAL A 63 -7.82 -0.57 -0.65
N VAL A 64 -7.35 -1.52 -1.44
CA VAL A 64 -7.71 -1.67 -2.86
C VAL A 64 -8.53 -2.94 -3.04
N SER A 65 -9.43 -2.95 -4.03
CA SER A 65 -10.25 -4.12 -4.37
C SER A 65 -9.90 -4.58 -5.79
N PRO A 66 -8.77 -5.28 -5.98
CA PRO A 66 -8.28 -5.63 -7.33
C PRO A 66 -9.18 -6.63 -8.05
N ARG A 67 -9.99 -7.40 -7.32
CA ARG A 67 -11.01 -8.32 -7.86
C ARG A 67 -12.26 -8.23 -7.00
N LYS A 68 -13.43 -8.47 -7.62
CA LYS A 68 -14.72 -8.44 -6.93
C LYS A 68 -14.70 -9.38 -5.71
N GLY A 69 -14.80 -8.81 -4.51
CA GLY A 69 -14.84 -9.55 -3.24
C GLY A 69 -13.49 -9.77 -2.57
N MET A 70 -12.36 -9.39 -3.18
CA MET A 70 -11.04 -9.43 -2.56
C MET A 70 -10.60 -8.00 -2.20
N MET A 71 -10.15 -7.82 -0.97
CA MET A 71 -9.55 -6.56 -0.50
C MET A 71 -8.09 -6.81 -0.13
N ASP A 72 -7.21 -5.95 -0.62
CA ASP A 72 -5.79 -5.93 -0.25
C ASP A 72 -5.48 -4.60 0.44
N LEU A 73 -4.71 -4.66 1.53
CA LEU A 73 -4.07 -3.48 2.12
C LEU A 73 -2.77 -3.25 1.37
N VAL A 74 -2.52 -2.05 0.85
CA VAL A 74 -1.35 -1.75 0.04
C VAL A 74 -0.68 -0.43 0.46
N ILE A 75 0.61 -0.31 0.15
CA ILE A 75 1.26 1.00 -0.03
C ILE A 75 1.02 1.42 -1.48
N LYS A 76 0.30 2.53 -1.68
CA LYS A 76 0.06 3.09 -3.01
C LYS A 76 1.36 3.57 -3.64
N SER A 77 1.59 3.15 -4.86
CA SER A 77 2.66 3.63 -5.70
C SER A 77 2.39 5.05 -6.22
N VAL A 78 3.44 5.76 -6.59
CA VAL A 78 3.39 7.12 -7.15
C VAL A 78 4.04 7.12 -8.55
N PRO A 79 3.61 8.00 -9.47
CA PRO A 79 4.26 8.11 -10.78
C PRO A 79 5.76 8.39 -10.65
N SER A 80 6.60 7.75 -11.47
CA SER A 80 7.98 8.19 -11.65
C SER A 80 7.97 9.54 -12.33
N GLU A 81 8.61 10.52 -11.71
CA GLU A 81 8.90 11.78 -12.39
C GLU A 81 10.05 11.50 -13.35
N GLU A 82 9.73 11.35 -14.64
CA GLU A 82 10.74 11.34 -15.69
C GLU A 82 11.48 12.69 -15.72
N LYS A 83 12.80 12.61 -15.81
CA LYS A 83 13.70 13.76 -15.95
C LYS A 83 13.25 14.66 -17.10
N THR A 84 12.71 15.84 -16.78
CA THR A 84 12.65 16.98 -17.70
C THR A 84 13.20 18.21 -17.00
N ALA A 85 14.51 18.19 -16.77
CA ALA A 85 15.25 19.34 -16.27
C ALA A 85 16.64 19.43 -16.94
N GLU A 86 16.70 19.25 -18.25
CA GLU A 86 17.87 19.54 -19.10
C GLU A 86 17.37 19.53 -20.55
N GLU A 87 16.80 20.65 -21.01
CA GLU A 87 16.60 21.08 -22.42
C GLU A 87 15.44 22.10 -22.54
N LYS A 88 15.44 23.16 -21.72
CA LYS A 88 14.77 24.43 -22.09
C LYS A 88 15.56 25.60 -21.53
N LYS A 89 16.76 25.79 -22.08
CA LYS A 89 17.42 27.08 -22.06
C LYS A 89 18.35 27.18 -23.26
N GLU A 90 17.78 27.54 -24.40
CA GLU A 90 18.26 28.67 -25.22
C GLU A 90 17.40 28.81 -26.49
N THR A 91 17.18 30.08 -26.86
CA THR A 91 16.44 30.63 -28.01
C THR A 91 14.90 30.61 -27.87
N ASN A 92 14.17 31.71 -28.01
CA ASN A 92 14.51 33.08 -28.34
C ASN A 92 13.48 34.05 -27.75
N GLU A 93 13.99 35.24 -27.45
CA GLU A 93 13.26 36.48 -27.25
C GLU A 93 12.44 36.85 -28.49
N GLY A 94 11.30 37.52 -28.29
CA GLY A 94 10.49 38.08 -29.37
C GLY A 94 9.10 38.51 -28.89
N ALA A 95 9.00 39.79 -28.54
CA ALA A 95 7.83 40.55 -28.13
C ALA A 95 6.50 40.22 -28.84
N ASP A 96 5.39 40.24 -28.09
CA ASP A 96 4.41 41.34 -28.20
C ASP A 96 3.46 41.34 -26.99
N ALA A 97 3.09 42.55 -26.57
CA ALA A 97 2.33 42.84 -25.37
C ALA A 97 0.82 42.92 -25.65
N THR A 98 0.06 42.77 -24.57
CA THR A 98 -1.15 43.54 -24.19
C THR A 98 -2.47 42.76 -24.07
N LYS A 99 -2.94 42.69 -22.79
CA LYS A 99 -4.30 42.78 -22.22
C LYS A 99 -4.42 41.75 -21.08
N VAL A 100 -4.28 42.08 -19.78
CA VAL A 100 -5.19 42.86 -18.88
C VAL A 100 -6.63 42.37 -18.99
N SER A 101 -7.37 41.97 -17.97
CA SER A 101 -7.19 41.58 -16.56
C SER A 101 -8.56 41.01 -16.10
N ASP A 102 -8.59 40.44 -14.89
CA ASP A 102 -9.78 40.21 -14.04
C ASP A 102 -10.79 39.14 -14.48
N ASP A 103 -10.81 38.01 -13.77
CA ASP A 103 -11.88 37.75 -12.81
C ASP A 103 -11.60 36.58 -11.87
N LYS A 104 -12.04 36.74 -10.64
CA LYS A 104 -11.80 35.87 -9.48
C LYS A 104 -13.11 35.17 -9.14
N LYS A 105 -13.16 33.83 -9.13
CA LYS A 105 -14.09 33.13 -8.24
C LYS A 105 -13.74 31.66 -7.99
N ASP A 106 -13.50 31.38 -6.72
CA ASP A 106 -13.63 30.08 -6.08
C ASP A 106 -14.95 29.41 -6.45
N THR A 107 -14.92 28.12 -6.75
CA THR A 107 -15.89 27.17 -6.20
C THR A 107 -15.31 25.77 -6.27
N SER A 108 -15.20 25.19 -5.08
CA SER A 108 -15.07 23.77 -4.81
C SER A 108 -16.09 22.96 -5.60
N GLU A 109 -15.62 22.04 -6.44
CA GLU A 109 -16.44 20.94 -6.93
C GLU A 109 -15.81 19.62 -6.51
N THR A 110 -16.57 18.92 -5.67
CA THR A 110 -16.46 17.51 -5.34
C THR A 110 -16.42 16.66 -6.61
N ALA A 111 -15.33 15.94 -6.81
CA ALA A 111 -15.23 14.93 -7.85
C ALA A 111 -15.07 13.54 -7.23
N ASN A 112 -16.20 12.86 -7.03
CA ASN A 112 -16.26 11.41 -7.07
C ASN A 112 -15.94 10.98 -8.51
N VAL A 113 -14.81 10.31 -8.72
CA VAL A 113 -14.52 9.61 -9.97
C VAL A 113 -14.09 8.20 -9.64
N SER A 114 -15.05 7.28 -9.74
CA SER A 114 -14.82 5.87 -10.01
C SER A 114 -14.01 5.80 -11.30
N ASN A 115 -12.77 5.31 -11.24
CA ASN A 115 -11.98 5.08 -12.43
C ASN A 115 -11.85 3.56 -12.64
N GLU A 116 -12.81 3.00 -13.36
CA GLU A 116 -12.65 1.72 -14.05
C GLU A 116 -11.88 1.98 -15.36
N GLY A 117 -10.84 1.17 -15.61
CA GLY A 117 -10.18 1.08 -16.92
C GLY A 117 -8.87 1.86 -17.05
N THR A 118 -7.78 1.33 -16.49
CA THR A 118 -6.44 1.69 -16.96
C THR A 118 -6.12 0.86 -18.21
N THR A 119 -6.15 1.50 -19.37
CA THR A 119 -5.54 0.98 -20.60
C THR A 119 -4.03 0.76 -20.42
N GLU A 120 -3.50 -0.26 -21.10
CA GLU A 120 -2.10 -0.73 -20.95
C GLU A 120 -1.01 0.32 -21.22
N GLU A 121 -1.34 1.42 -21.90
CA GLU A 121 -0.39 2.45 -22.33
C GLU A 121 -0.11 3.53 -21.26
N ASN A 122 -0.73 3.45 -20.07
CA ASN A 122 -0.52 4.41 -18.98
C ASN A 122 0.22 3.82 -17.76
N LYS A 123 0.92 2.68 -17.91
CA LYS A 123 1.98 2.21 -16.98
C LYS A 123 3.20 3.15 -17.01
N LYS A 124 3.01 4.47 -16.90
CA LYS A 124 4.07 5.40 -16.51
C LYS A 124 4.68 4.84 -15.23
N GLU A 125 5.99 4.63 -15.20
CA GLU A 125 6.65 3.73 -14.25
C GLU A 125 6.27 4.08 -12.79
N MET A 126 5.37 3.31 -12.19
CA MET A 126 4.91 3.60 -10.83
C MET A 126 5.95 3.11 -9.84
N ARG A 127 6.40 3.98 -8.93
CA ARG A 127 7.42 3.68 -7.91
C ARG A 127 6.85 3.65 -6.50
N CYS A 128 7.55 2.95 -5.61
CA CYS A 128 7.32 3.01 -4.18
C CYS A 128 7.56 4.45 -3.66
N PRO A 129 6.60 5.06 -2.92
CA PRO A 129 6.75 6.40 -2.36
C PRO A 129 7.86 6.51 -1.31
N LEU A 130 8.31 5.38 -0.76
CA LEU A 130 9.31 5.32 0.30
C LEU A 130 10.73 5.11 -0.25
N TYR A 131 10.88 4.97 -1.57
CA TYR A 131 12.17 4.93 -2.24
C TYR A 131 12.49 6.30 -2.83
N ARG A 132 13.68 6.84 -2.52
CA ARG A 132 14.22 8.07 -3.09
C ARG A 132 15.27 7.72 -4.15
N PRO A 133 14.99 7.94 -5.45
CA PRO A 133 15.95 7.63 -6.50
C PRO A 133 17.19 8.51 -6.51
N SER A 134 17.09 9.77 -6.07
CA SER A 134 18.24 10.71 -6.03
C SER A 134 19.41 10.13 -5.25
N ASP A 135 19.10 9.54 -4.09
CA ASP A 135 20.11 9.06 -3.14
C ASP A 135 20.17 7.53 -3.08
N LYS A 136 19.36 6.85 -3.89
CA LYS A 136 19.15 5.39 -3.87
C LYS A 136 18.82 4.84 -2.48
N THR A 137 18.03 5.60 -1.71
CA THR A 137 17.70 5.27 -0.32
C THR A 137 16.25 4.82 -0.17
N CYS A 138 16.06 3.73 0.59
CA CYS A 138 14.73 3.27 0.99
C CYS A 138 14.49 3.71 2.45
N LEU A 139 13.51 4.59 2.65
CA LEU A 139 13.18 5.17 3.96
C LEU A 139 12.64 4.15 4.97
N ILE A 140 12.30 2.96 4.48
CA ILE A 140 11.77 1.86 5.28
C ILE A 140 12.63 0.60 5.19
N TYR A 141 13.91 0.69 4.84
CA TYR A 141 14.70 -0.51 4.55
C TYR A 141 14.69 -1.54 5.70
N GLU A 142 14.86 -1.11 6.94
CA GLU A 142 14.78 -1.97 8.14
C GLU A 142 13.34 -2.38 8.47
N ASN A 143 12.38 -1.55 8.07
CA ASN A 143 10.94 -1.72 8.31
C ASN A 143 10.21 -2.26 7.07
N ARG A 144 10.94 -2.85 6.12
CA ARG A 144 10.37 -3.18 4.81
C ARG A 144 9.29 -4.25 4.95
N PRO A 145 8.17 -4.14 4.23
CA PRO A 145 7.13 -5.15 4.22
C PRO A 145 7.67 -6.53 3.90
N ILE A 146 7.02 -7.57 4.39
CA ILE A 146 7.38 -8.96 4.10
C ILE A 146 7.41 -9.24 2.59
N TYR A 147 6.49 -8.65 1.82
CA TYR A 147 6.48 -8.71 0.36
C TYR A 147 7.76 -8.15 -0.30
N CYS A 148 8.38 -7.15 0.34
CA CYS A 148 9.68 -6.62 -0.11
C CYS A 148 10.87 -7.51 0.33
N ARG A 149 10.69 -8.37 1.34
CA ARG A 149 11.73 -9.28 1.87
C ARG A 149 11.81 -10.60 1.12
N GLU A 150 10.73 -11.03 0.50
CA GLU A 150 10.69 -12.25 -0.31
C GLU A 150 11.26 -12.04 -1.72
N PHE A 151 11.32 -10.81 -2.22
CA PHE A 151 11.85 -10.52 -3.55
C PHE A 151 13.25 -11.11 -3.75
N PRO A 152 13.55 -11.67 -4.93
CA PRO A 152 12.70 -11.86 -6.12
C PRO A 152 11.91 -13.19 -6.15
N LEU A 153 11.75 -13.89 -5.04
CA LEU A 153 10.95 -15.11 -4.99
C LEU A 153 9.50 -14.79 -4.62
N GLU A 154 8.57 -15.49 -5.27
CA GLU A 154 7.16 -15.56 -4.91
C GLU A 154 6.79 -17.01 -4.62
N TYR A 155 5.82 -17.22 -3.71
CA TYR A 155 5.32 -18.54 -3.37
C TYR A 155 3.81 -18.66 -3.58
N GLU A 156 3.43 -19.42 -4.60
CA GLU A 156 2.03 -19.66 -4.97
C GLU A 156 1.42 -20.87 -4.24
N GLY A 157 1.78 -21.06 -2.97
CA GLY A 157 1.24 -22.11 -2.12
C GLY A 157 1.80 -23.52 -2.37
N ASN A 158 2.26 -23.84 -3.57
CA ASN A 158 2.86 -25.14 -3.91
C ASN A 158 4.26 -25.00 -4.53
N ALA A 159 4.48 -23.98 -5.35
CA ALA A 159 5.71 -23.76 -6.09
C ALA A 159 6.30 -22.38 -5.81
N PHE A 160 7.61 -22.26 -6.02
CA PHE A 160 8.31 -20.98 -6.04
C PHE A 160 8.42 -20.50 -7.48
N SER A 161 8.07 -19.24 -7.70
CA SER A 161 8.28 -18.51 -8.96
C SER A 161 9.27 -17.37 -8.72
N LEU A 162 9.91 -16.91 -9.80
CA LEU A 162 10.69 -15.68 -9.79
C LEU A 162 9.82 -14.56 -10.35
N PHE A 163 9.93 -13.36 -9.79
CA PHE A 163 9.33 -12.17 -10.41
C PHE A 163 9.95 -11.96 -11.80
N GLU A 164 9.11 -12.03 -12.83
CA GLU A 164 9.53 -11.88 -14.25
C GLU A 164 9.85 -10.42 -14.62
N GLU A 165 9.37 -9.46 -13.83
CA GLU A 165 9.56 -8.02 -14.04
C GLU A 165 9.87 -7.35 -12.70
N PRO A 166 10.96 -6.57 -12.54
CA PRO A 166 11.89 -6.03 -13.55
C PRO A 166 13.30 -6.64 -13.52
N ASP A 167 14.09 -6.36 -14.57
CA ASP A 167 15.54 -6.67 -14.71
C ASP A 167 16.37 -6.02 -13.59
N CYS A 168 16.28 -6.60 -12.40
CA CYS A 168 16.97 -6.12 -11.23
C CYS A 168 18.44 -6.59 -11.29
N PRO A 169 19.43 -5.69 -11.32
CA PRO A 169 20.85 -6.04 -11.37
C PRO A 169 21.30 -6.83 -10.14
N GLY A 170 20.50 -6.87 -9.08
CA GLY A 170 20.76 -7.72 -7.91
C GLY A 170 20.54 -9.22 -8.16
N VAL A 171 19.80 -9.60 -9.21
CA VAL A 171 19.56 -11.00 -9.57
C VAL A 171 20.82 -11.59 -10.19
N GLY A 172 21.27 -12.73 -9.67
CA GLY A 172 22.51 -13.39 -10.10
C GLY A 172 23.80 -12.73 -9.57
N GLN A 173 23.70 -11.61 -8.83
CA GLN A 173 24.87 -10.93 -8.26
C GLN A 173 25.15 -11.31 -6.81
N GLY A 174 26.44 -11.49 -6.51
CA GLY A 174 26.96 -11.75 -5.18
C GLY A 174 27.08 -13.23 -4.84
N THR A 175 27.29 -13.51 -3.55
CA THR A 175 27.32 -14.87 -3.00
C THR A 175 26.15 -15.01 -2.05
N MET A 176 25.30 -15.99 -2.28
CA MET A 176 24.19 -16.31 -1.38
C MET A 176 24.55 -17.53 -0.53
N THR A 177 24.45 -17.40 0.79
CA THR A 177 24.62 -18.53 1.71
C THR A 177 23.37 -19.42 1.68
N LYS A 178 23.48 -20.64 2.22
CA LYS A 178 22.32 -21.55 2.29
C LYS A 178 21.27 -20.99 3.25
N GLU A 179 21.71 -20.29 4.28
CA GLU A 179 20.92 -19.67 5.32
C GLU A 179 20.11 -18.49 4.77
N GLU A 180 20.74 -17.63 3.97
CA GLU A 180 20.04 -16.53 3.28
C GLU A 180 19.00 -17.07 2.30
N LEU A 181 19.33 -18.12 1.54
CA LEU A 181 18.39 -18.76 0.62
C LEU A 181 17.19 -19.36 1.34
N GLN A 182 17.44 -19.98 2.48
CA GLN A 182 16.38 -20.52 3.32
C GLN A 182 15.51 -19.39 3.87
N GLN A 183 16.12 -18.30 4.34
CA GLN A 183 15.38 -17.14 4.86
C GLN A 183 14.45 -16.50 3.82
N ILE A 184 14.89 -16.33 2.56
CA ILE A 184 14.01 -15.78 1.51
C ILE A 184 12.85 -16.75 1.22
N ARG A 185 13.09 -18.06 1.18
CA ARG A 185 12.02 -19.05 1.00
C ARG A 185 11.02 -19.05 2.16
N ASP A 186 11.51 -18.91 3.38
CA ASP A 186 10.66 -18.86 4.57
C ASP A 186 9.84 -17.56 4.59
N ASN A 187 10.46 -16.43 4.22
CA ASN A 187 9.74 -15.17 4.03
C ASN A 187 8.65 -15.29 2.97
N ALA A 188 8.92 -15.97 1.85
CA ALA A 188 7.95 -16.11 0.77
C ALA A 188 6.74 -16.97 1.16
N LYS A 189 7.01 -18.10 1.83
CA LYS A 189 5.94 -18.93 2.42
C LYS A 189 5.12 -18.16 3.45
N PHE A 190 5.80 -17.41 4.30
CA PHE A 190 5.18 -16.61 5.34
C PHE A 190 4.32 -15.49 4.73
N CYS A 191 4.84 -14.75 3.75
CA CYS A 191 4.11 -13.70 3.03
C CYS A 191 2.84 -14.26 2.37
N SER A 192 2.94 -15.37 1.64
CA SER A 192 1.80 -16.02 1.00
C SER A 192 0.70 -16.41 2.00
N GLY A 193 1.10 -16.94 3.16
CA GLY A 193 0.18 -17.26 4.26
C GLY A 193 -0.50 -16.02 4.86
N GLU A 194 0.26 -14.97 5.11
CA GLU A 194 -0.24 -13.71 5.69
C GLU A 194 -1.12 -12.91 4.72
N LEU A 195 -0.78 -12.90 3.42
CA LEU A 195 -1.63 -12.32 2.37
C LEU A 195 -2.96 -13.07 2.25
N ARG A 196 -2.97 -14.40 2.42
CA ARG A 196 -4.22 -15.14 2.49
C ARG A 196 -5.06 -14.72 3.71
N ARG A 197 -4.43 -14.53 4.87
CA ARG A 197 -5.12 -14.09 6.09
C ARG A 197 -5.74 -12.72 5.91
N ILE A 198 -5.01 -11.74 5.39
CA ILE A 198 -5.57 -10.39 5.21
C ILE A 198 -6.72 -10.39 4.20
N ARG A 199 -6.61 -11.13 3.09
CA ARG A 199 -7.67 -11.22 2.07
C ARG A 199 -8.97 -11.83 2.60
N ILE A 200 -8.88 -12.73 3.59
CA ILE A 200 -10.05 -13.30 4.26
C ILE A 200 -10.60 -12.33 5.32
N SER A 201 -9.72 -11.77 6.15
CA SER A 201 -10.12 -10.97 7.31
C SER A 201 -10.58 -9.57 6.94
N LEU A 202 -9.96 -8.93 5.96
CA LEU A 202 -10.18 -7.52 5.65
C LEU A 202 -11.62 -7.23 5.17
N PRO A 203 -12.25 -8.05 4.29
CA PRO A 203 -13.66 -7.88 3.97
C PRO A 203 -14.59 -8.00 5.19
N ILE A 204 -14.29 -8.92 6.12
CA ILE A 204 -15.07 -9.10 7.35
C ILE A 204 -14.92 -7.88 8.26
N LEU A 205 -13.68 -7.41 8.47
CA LEU A 205 -13.40 -6.22 9.25
C LEU A 205 -14.07 -4.98 8.63
N HIS A 206 -13.98 -4.84 7.30
CA HIS A 206 -14.66 -3.78 6.58
C HIS A 206 -16.18 -3.82 6.80
N GLN A 207 -16.79 -5.00 6.77
CA GLN A 207 -18.23 -5.17 7.05
C GLN A 207 -18.59 -4.77 8.49
N ILE A 208 -17.84 -5.25 9.48
CA ILE A 208 -18.09 -4.93 10.90
C ILE A 208 -17.94 -3.43 11.15
N VAL A 209 -16.86 -2.83 10.64
CA VAL A 209 -16.60 -1.40 10.81
C VAL A 209 -17.69 -0.60 10.11
N SER A 210 -17.99 -0.87 8.84
CA SER A 210 -19.00 -0.10 8.09
C SER A 210 -20.41 -0.17 8.70
N GLN A 211 -20.82 -1.33 9.22
CA GLN A 211 -22.11 -1.47 9.92
C GLN A 211 -22.16 -0.66 11.22
N ASN A 212 -21.05 -0.61 11.96
CA ASN A 212 -21.00 0.04 13.26
C ASN A 212 -20.54 1.49 13.20
N THR A 213 -20.03 1.99 12.06
CA THR A 213 -19.43 3.33 11.96
C THR A 213 -20.44 4.43 12.27
N LEU A 214 -21.67 4.34 11.74
CA LEU A 214 -22.71 5.33 12.00
C LEU A 214 -23.15 5.30 13.46
N GLN A 215 -23.28 4.11 14.05
CA GLN A 215 -23.61 3.98 15.47
C GLN A 215 -22.52 4.57 16.37
N LEU A 216 -21.26 4.20 16.14
CA LEU A 216 -20.11 4.72 16.90
C LEU A 216 -20.02 6.24 16.77
N PHE A 217 -20.27 6.78 15.57
CA PHE A 217 -20.32 8.21 15.33
C PHE A 217 -21.45 8.90 16.11
N LEU A 218 -22.66 8.35 16.08
CA LEU A 218 -23.80 8.88 16.85
C LEU A 218 -23.55 8.83 18.35
N GLU A 219 -22.98 7.73 18.87
CA GLU A 219 -22.60 7.62 20.28
C GLU A 219 -21.54 8.66 20.67
N GLN A 220 -20.55 8.91 19.80
CA GLN A 220 -19.54 9.92 20.04
C GLN A 220 -20.14 11.33 20.00
N LEU A 221 -21.03 11.62 19.04
CA LEU A 221 -21.74 12.89 18.97
C LEU A 221 -22.62 13.13 20.21
N ALA A 222 -23.29 12.09 20.72
CA ALA A 222 -24.06 12.16 21.94
C ALA A 222 -23.17 12.47 23.16
N ARG A 223 -22.02 11.79 23.29
CA ARG A 223 -21.03 12.05 24.36
C ARG A 223 -20.49 13.48 24.29
N ASP A 224 -20.06 13.92 23.12
CA ASP A 224 -19.55 15.28 22.90
C ASP A 224 -20.63 16.34 23.19
N SER A 225 -21.88 16.08 22.80
CA SER A 225 -23.01 16.96 23.09
C SER A 225 -23.26 17.04 24.60
N GLU A 226 -23.22 15.92 25.32
CA GLU A 226 -23.40 15.88 26.77
C GLU A 226 -22.27 16.61 27.51
N GLU A 227 -21.01 16.41 27.10
CA GLU A 227 -19.85 17.11 27.66
C GLU A 227 -19.92 18.62 27.42
N ARG A 228 -20.32 19.04 26.21
CA ARG A 228 -20.56 20.46 25.92
C ARG A 228 -21.67 21.02 26.80
N MET A 229 -22.79 20.31 26.97
CA MET A 229 -23.88 20.72 27.84
C MET A 229 -23.47 20.84 29.32
N LYS A 230 -22.59 19.96 29.80
CA LYS A 230 -22.02 20.03 31.15
C LYS A 230 -21.07 21.22 31.34
N ASN A 231 -20.40 21.66 30.28
CA ASN A 231 -19.43 22.76 30.29
C ASN A 231 -20.03 24.13 29.88
N LEU A 232 -21.35 24.21 29.64
CA LEU A 232 -22.02 25.49 29.34
C LEU A 232 -22.20 26.34 30.60
N SER A 233 -22.03 27.66 30.44
CA SER A 233 -22.40 28.64 31.46
C SER A 233 -23.93 28.67 31.64
N GLU A 234 -24.42 29.07 32.82
CA GLU A 234 -25.87 29.19 33.05
C GLU A 234 -26.56 30.16 32.08
N GLU A 235 -25.83 31.16 31.58
CA GLU A 235 -26.33 32.16 30.65
C GLU A 235 -26.54 31.57 29.25
N ASP A 236 -25.64 30.69 28.80
CA ASP A 236 -25.74 30.02 27.50
C ASP A 236 -26.76 28.88 27.53
N ARG A 237 -26.95 28.24 28.68
CA ARG A 237 -28.01 27.22 28.86
C ARG A 237 -29.41 27.83 28.71
N LYS A 238 -29.64 29.01 29.29
CA LYS A 238 -30.91 29.75 29.15
C LYS A 238 -31.18 30.18 27.70
N LYS A 239 -30.15 30.65 26.98
CA LYS A 239 -30.28 30.99 25.56
C LYS A 239 -30.67 29.77 24.72
N MET A 240 -30.10 28.60 25.00
CA MET A 240 -30.43 27.35 24.31
C MET A 240 -31.87 26.87 24.60
N ASP A 241 -32.33 27.00 25.85
CA ASP A 241 -33.71 26.67 26.25
C ASP A 241 -34.73 27.60 25.57
N ASP A 242 -34.42 28.91 25.49
CA ASP A 242 -35.27 29.89 24.81
C ASP A 242 -35.33 29.67 23.29
N ILE A 243 -34.22 29.27 22.67
CA ILE A 243 -34.17 28.91 21.25
C ILE A 243 -34.98 27.64 20.99
N SER A 244 -34.87 26.62 21.84
CA SER A 244 -35.59 25.35 21.70
C SER A 244 -37.11 25.56 21.78
N ARG A 245 -37.58 26.34 22.77
CA ARG A 245 -39.00 26.71 22.89
C ARG A 245 -39.52 27.49 21.68
N LYS A 246 -38.70 28.39 21.12
CA LYS A 246 -39.07 29.13 19.90
C LYS A 246 -39.18 28.22 18.67
N MET A 247 -38.37 27.17 18.58
CA MET A 247 -38.46 26.21 17.48
C MET A 247 -39.70 25.31 17.58
N GLU A 248 -40.07 24.87 18.79
CA GLU A 248 -41.31 24.12 19.03
C GLU A 248 -42.57 24.94 18.70
N GLY A 249 -42.57 26.25 19.02
CA GLY A 249 -43.69 27.14 18.71
C GLY A 249 -43.87 27.43 17.21
N ARG A 250 -42.78 27.59 16.45
CA ARG A 250 -42.86 27.87 15.00
C ARG A 250 -43.28 26.66 14.16
N GLY A 251 -43.06 25.44 14.66
CA GLY A 251 -43.56 24.22 14.01
C GLY A 251 -45.09 24.10 14.06
N ALA A 252 -45.73 24.66 15.09
CA ALA A 252 -47.18 24.67 15.25
C ALA A 252 -47.89 25.75 14.41
N GLU A 253 -47.21 26.85 14.08
CA GLU A 253 -47.75 27.93 13.23
C GLU A 253 -47.67 27.62 11.73
N ASN A 254 -46.68 26.84 11.29
CA ASN A 254 -46.50 26.47 9.88
C ASN A 254 -47.29 25.22 9.44
N ALA A 255 -48.09 24.62 10.33
CA ALA A 255 -48.93 23.44 10.08
C ALA A 255 -50.44 23.77 9.99
N LYS A 256 -50.79 25.06 9.86
CA LYS A 256 -52.14 25.56 9.62
C LYS A 256 -52.31 26.13 8.22
#